data_AF-A0A7V4QSV9-F1
#
_entry.id   AF-A0A7V4QSV9-F1
#
_cell.length_a   1.000
_cell.length_b   1.000
_cell.length_c   1.000
_cell.angle_alpha   90.00
_cell.angle_beta   90.00
_cell.angle_gamma   90.00
#
_symmetry.space_group_name_H-M   'P 1'
#
loop_
_entity.id
_entity.type
_entity.pdbx_description
1 polymer ?
#
loop_
_entity_poly.entity_id
_entity_poly.type
_entity_poly.pdbx_seq_one_letter_code
_entity_poly.pdbx_strand_id
1 'polypeptide(L)'
;MIDYREIKELVTAWGLQEYVIEKDYCLGWALKGIALHPELREQWVFKGGTCLKKCYIETYRFSEDLDFTVLDPKYVDINLLQNIFKQITANIETESGIKFTKREHLFRQRGDYPTEVEGRLYYIGPRNTPMEASIKLDLSASEKVIDTPVFNNISHPYSDAYLVTPFKVKCYSFNELFAEKIRAMGERCRPRDLYDIISIFRRDDFIQKPHVIYNLLYKKCKLKGIQTITLSTIQNSKFKDELISEWESMLGHQLPALPSFEIFWNELPLLFEWLNTGVKAAPLPVFPLKEGEQQLEVQTVFTSASEKYYGFSMESIRFAAVNRLYVELGYNGKVRLIEPYSLRTTREGNLLLCAVKESGESMTYRIDRIESVKVTNKPFIPRYVIEFPAAGRINAPLIQRNKTSFNES
;
A
#
# COMPACT_ATOMS: atom_id res chain seq x y z
N MET A 1 -5.82 -18.74 13.49
CA MET A 1 -4.68 -18.60 12.56
C MET A 1 -5.06 -19.10 11.19
N ILE A 2 -4.59 -18.44 10.13
CA ILE A 2 -4.52 -19.10 8.81
C ILE A 2 -3.58 -20.31 8.87
N ASP A 3 -3.75 -21.26 7.95
CA ASP A 3 -2.88 -22.44 7.86
C ASP A 3 -1.73 -22.23 6.84
N TYR A 4 -0.76 -23.15 6.85
CA TYR A 4 0.37 -23.09 5.90
C TYR A 4 -0.07 -23.30 4.44
N ARG A 5 -1.20 -24.00 4.23
CA ARG A 5 -1.74 -24.23 2.89
C ARG A 5 -2.23 -22.92 2.27
N GLU A 6 -2.94 -22.08 3.04
CA GLU A 6 -3.35 -20.75 2.58
C GLU A 6 -2.13 -19.89 2.21
N ILE A 7 -1.04 -19.94 2.99
CA ILE A 7 0.21 -19.26 2.62
C ILE A 7 0.72 -19.73 1.26
N LYS A 8 0.77 -21.05 1.00
CA LYS A 8 1.21 -21.60 -0.30
C LYS A 8 0.30 -21.18 -1.45
N GLU A 9 -1.01 -21.15 -1.23
CA GLU A 9 -1.99 -20.67 -2.20
C GLU A 9 -1.72 -19.18 -2.51
N LEU A 10 -1.48 -18.36 -1.49
CA LEU A 10 -1.17 -16.94 -1.65
C LEU A 10 0.20 -16.65 -2.29
N VAL A 11 1.22 -17.50 -2.09
CA VAL A 11 2.51 -17.39 -2.80
C VAL A 11 2.30 -17.43 -4.30
N THR A 12 1.49 -18.38 -4.76
CA THR A 12 1.18 -18.56 -6.18
C THR A 12 0.33 -17.39 -6.68
N ALA A 13 -0.66 -16.97 -5.90
CA ALA A 13 -1.56 -15.88 -6.24
C ALA A 13 -0.81 -14.54 -6.36
N TRP A 14 -0.05 -14.17 -5.34
CA TRP A 14 0.57 -12.85 -5.22
C TRP A 14 1.98 -12.77 -5.80
N GLY A 15 2.60 -13.89 -6.18
CA GLY A 15 3.96 -13.92 -6.72
C GLY A 15 5.02 -13.50 -5.70
N LEU A 16 4.80 -13.78 -4.42
CA LEU A 16 5.67 -13.36 -3.30
C LEU A 16 6.18 -14.54 -2.51
N GLN A 17 7.30 -14.32 -1.81
CA GLN A 17 7.89 -15.33 -0.94
C GLN A 17 7.02 -15.58 0.30
N GLU A 18 6.99 -16.82 0.78
CA GLU A 18 6.18 -17.23 1.94
C GLU A 18 6.40 -16.34 3.17
N TYR A 19 7.65 -15.96 3.43
CA TYR A 19 7.99 -15.15 4.59
C TYR A 19 7.40 -13.73 4.50
N VAL A 20 7.24 -13.17 3.29
CA VAL A 20 6.65 -11.84 3.08
C VAL A 20 5.16 -11.89 3.38
N ILE A 21 4.48 -12.94 2.91
CA ILE A 21 3.04 -13.15 3.13
C ILE A 21 2.76 -13.39 4.62
N GLU A 22 3.55 -14.25 5.27
CA GLU A 22 3.46 -14.47 6.71
C GLU A 22 3.73 -13.19 7.51
N LYS A 23 4.73 -12.40 7.09
CA LYS A 23 5.06 -11.14 7.75
C LYS A 23 3.90 -10.15 7.64
N ASP A 24 3.29 -9.99 6.46
CA ASP A 24 2.12 -9.12 6.28
C ASP A 24 0.92 -9.58 7.13
N TYR A 25 0.71 -10.89 7.26
CA TYR A 25 -0.33 -11.46 8.13
C TYR A 25 -0.09 -11.10 9.60
N CYS A 26 1.13 -11.32 10.10
CA CYS A 26 1.48 -11.01 11.48
C CYS A 26 1.45 -9.49 11.77
N LEU A 27 1.77 -8.64 10.79
CA LEU A 27 1.66 -7.18 10.91
C LEU A 27 0.20 -6.75 11.13
N GLY A 28 -0.78 -7.38 10.47
CA GLY A 28 -2.20 -7.10 10.67
C GLY A 28 -2.64 -7.36 12.11
N TRP A 29 -2.23 -8.49 12.67
CA TRP A 29 -2.49 -8.86 14.07
C TRP A 29 -1.79 -7.94 15.07
N ALA A 30 -0.52 -7.61 14.85
CA ALA A 30 0.21 -6.66 15.70
C ALA A 30 -0.45 -5.27 15.69
N LEU A 31 -0.86 -4.78 14.52
CA LEU A 31 -1.59 -3.52 14.37
C LEU A 31 -2.93 -3.53 15.10
N LYS A 32 -3.70 -4.64 15.02
CA LYS A 32 -4.93 -4.81 15.79
C LYS A 32 -4.66 -4.66 17.29
N GLY A 33 -3.65 -5.36 17.80
CA GLY A 33 -3.29 -5.32 19.22
C GLY A 33 -2.93 -3.90 19.70
N ILE A 34 -2.11 -3.18 18.92
CA ILE A 34 -1.75 -1.78 19.20
C ILE A 34 -3.00 -0.88 19.16
N ALA A 35 -3.87 -1.07 18.15
CA ALA A 35 -5.08 -0.28 17.97
C ALA A 35 -6.14 -0.48 19.06
N LEU A 36 -6.11 -1.63 19.75
CA LEU A 36 -7.02 -1.95 20.85
C LEU A 36 -6.47 -1.61 22.23
N HIS A 37 -5.16 -1.41 22.37
CA HIS A 37 -4.57 -1.07 23.66
C HIS A 37 -5.03 0.33 24.10
N PRO A 38 -5.70 0.49 25.26
CA PRO A 38 -6.32 1.76 25.68
C PRO A 38 -5.33 2.93 25.71
N GLU A 39 -4.10 2.67 26.11
CA GLU A 39 -3.08 3.71 26.20
C GLU A 39 -2.42 4.07 24.87
N LEU A 40 -2.23 3.08 23.97
CA LEU A 40 -1.49 3.32 22.72
C LEU A 40 -2.41 3.88 21.64
N ARG A 41 -3.68 3.46 21.61
CA ARG A 41 -4.67 3.81 20.57
C ARG A 41 -4.73 5.30 20.29
N GLU A 42 -4.64 6.14 21.31
CA GLU A 42 -4.72 7.59 21.16
C GLU A 42 -3.37 8.28 20.96
N GLN A 43 -2.27 7.62 21.34
CA GLN A 43 -0.95 8.23 21.48
C GLN A 43 -0.02 7.86 20.34
N TRP A 44 -0.24 6.72 19.72
CA TRP A 44 0.54 6.23 18.59
C TRP A 44 -0.20 6.51 17.29
N VAL A 45 0.46 7.25 16.38
CA VAL A 45 -0.07 7.57 15.06
C VAL A 45 0.73 6.82 14.02
N PHE A 46 0.11 5.82 13.42
CA PHE A 46 0.72 4.94 12.43
C PHE A 46 1.06 5.68 11.13
N LYS A 47 2.25 5.40 10.57
CA LYS A 47 2.75 6.04 9.36
C LYS A 47 3.64 5.11 8.51
N GLY A 48 4.30 5.67 7.51
CA GLY A 48 5.27 4.96 6.69
C GLY A 48 4.64 4.09 5.59
N GLY A 49 5.46 3.19 5.02
CA GLY A 49 5.05 2.36 3.87
C GLY A 49 3.99 1.32 4.23
N THR A 50 4.10 0.72 5.43
CA THR A 50 3.13 -0.27 5.90
C THR A 50 1.78 0.37 6.21
N CYS A 51 1.74 1.64 6.62
CA CYS A 51 0.49 2.39 6.76
C CYS A 51 -0.21 2.60 5.42
N LEU A 52 0.53 2.96 4.37
CA LEU A 52 -0.04 3.02 3.02
C LEU A 52 -0.65 1.68 2.63
N LYS A 53 0.07 0.57 2.81
CA LYS A 53 -0.43 -0.77 2.44
C LYS A 53 -1.66 -1.20 3.26
N LYS A 54 -1.59 -1.05 4.58
CA LYS A 54 -2.61 -1.57 5.49
C LYS A 54 -3.84 -0.68 5.60
N CYS A 55 -3.73 0.63 5.37
CA CYS A 55 -4.84 1.56 5.60
C CYS A 55 -5.39 2.21 4.32
N TYR A 56 -4.60 2.33 3.25
CA TYR A 56 -4.99 3.14 2.09
C TYR A 56 -4.96 2.40 0.76
N ILE A 57 -4.02 1.48 0.57
CA ILE A 57 -3.71 0.91 -0.74
C ILE A 57 -3.38 -0.58 -0.59
N GLU A 58 -4.26 -1.48 -1.02
CA GLU A 58 -4.02 -2.91 -0.89
C GLU A 58 -2.92 -3.42 -1.85
N THR A 59 -2.98 -2.94 -3.10
CA THR A 59 -2.04 -3.22 -4.21
C THR A 59 -0.64 -2.60 -4.01
N TYR A 60 -0.35 -2.09 -2.82
CA TYR A 60 0.92 -1.47 -2.52
C TYR A 60 2.01 -2.52 -2.35
N ARG A 61 3.27 -2.10 -2.53
CA ARG A 61 4.43 -2.94 -2.23
C ARG A 61 4.40 -3.38 -0.77
N PHE A 62 4.86 -4.60 -0.51
CA PHE A 62 4.95 -5.13 0.84
C PHE A 62 6.01 -4.37 1.64
N SER A 63 5.78 -4.28 2.94
CA SER A 63 6.66 -3.58 3.88
C SER A 63 6.62 -4.33 5.19
N GLU A 64 7.76 -4.39 5.88
CA GLU A 64 7.94 -5.31 7.01
C GLU A 64 7.98 -4.63 8.38
N ASP A 65 8.08 -3.31 8.39
CA ASP A 65 8.28 -2.49 9.58
C ASP A 65 6.98 -1.75 9.95
N LEU A 66 6.75 -1.47 11.24
CA LEU A 66 5.68 -0.57 11.68
C LEU A 66 6.28 0.72 12.20
N ASP A 67 6.03 1.82 11.49
CA ASP A 67 6.49 3.16 11.87
C ASP A 67 5.38 3.93 12.60
N PHE A 68 5.68 4.51 13.75
CA PHE A 68 4.74 5.36 14.49
C PHE A 68 5.38 6.69 14.88
N THR A 69 4.58 7.73 14.80
CA THR A 69 4.85 8.96 15.55
C THR A 69 4.08 8.92 16.85
N VAL A 70 4.77 9.20 17.96
CA VAL A 70 4.23 9.11 19.31
C VAL A 70 3.97 10.53 19.84
N LEU A 71 2.72 10.81 20.20
CA LEU A 71 2.28 12.15 20.59
C LEU A 71 2.76 12.57 21.98
N ASP A 72 2.70 11.64 22.94
CA ASP A 72 3.21 11.82 24.30
C ASP A 72 4.50 10.98 24.47
N PRO A 73 5.67 11.63 24.65
CA PRO A 73 6.96 10.95 24.79
C PRO A 73 7.03 9.90 25.91
N LYS A 74 6.13 9.92 26.90
CA LYS A 74 6.12 8.84 27.91
C LYS A 74 5.87 7.46 27.26
N TYR A 75 5.16 7.42 26.14
CA TYR A 75 4.85 6.19 25.40
C TYR A 75 5.97 5.72 24.47
N VAL A 76 7.18 6.23 24.66
CA VAL A 76 8.42 5.60 24.18
C VAL A 76 9.31 5.08 25.32
N ASP A 77 8.87 5.14 26.58
CA ASP A 77 9.62 4.57 27.71
C ASP A 77 9.76 3.05 27.58
N ILE A 78 10.99 2.55 27.67
CA ILE A 78 11.31 1.13 27.41
C ILE A 78 10.59 0.20 28.40
N ASN A 79 10.52 0.55 29.69
CA ASN A 79 9.89 -0.31 30.69
C ASN A 79 8.38 -0.36 30.51
N LEU A 80 7.77 0.78 30.20
CA LEU A 80 6.36 0.87 29.84
C LEU A 80 6.07 0.02 28.60
N LEU A 81 6.89 0.13 27.55
CA LEU A 81 6.74 -0.64 26.32
C LEU A 81 6.84 -2.14 26.57
N GLN A 82 7.81 -2.60 27.38
CA GLN A 82 7.91 -4.01 27.75
C GLN A 82 6.63 -4.52 28.42
N ASN A 83 6.08 -3.77 29.37
CA ASN A 83 4.86 -4.15 30.09
C ASN A 83 3.63 -4.17 29.17
N ILE A 84 3.45 -3.14 28.34
CA ILE A 84 2.34 -3.05 27.39
C ILE A 84 2.41 -4.18 26.37
N PHE A 85 3.57 -4.38 25.74
CA PHE A 85 3.68 -5.39 24.69
C PHE A 85 3.60 -6.81 25.21
N LYS A 86 3.97 -7.09 26.46
CA LYS A 86 3.69 -8.39 27.09
C LYS A 86 2.20 -8.71 27.14
N GLN A 87 1.35 -7.71 27.41
CA GLN A 87 -0.11 -7.89 27.43
C GLN A 87 -0.67 -8.01 26.01
N ILE A 88 -0.26 -7.11 25.11
CA ILE A 88 -0.72 -7.11 23.72
C ILE A 88 -0.41 -8.44 23.05
N THR A 89 0.81 -8.95 23.18
CA THR A 89 1.21 -10.15 22.45
C THR A 89 0.66 -11.44 23.05
N ALA A 90 0.43 -11.50 24.36
CA ALA A 90 -0.31 -12.60 24.98
C ALA A 90 -1.77 -12.68 24.47
N ASN A 91 -2.44 -11.53 24.32
CA ASN A 91 -3.79 -11.47 23.76
C ASN A 91 -3.82 -11.90 22.29
N ILE A 92 -2.87 -11.39 21.48
CA ILE A 92 -2.75 -11.80 20.08
C ILE A 92 -2.49 -13.31 19.98
N GLU A 93 -1.60 -13.86 20.81
CA GLU A 93 -1.30 -15.29 20.80
C GLU A 93 -2.54 -16.13 21.12
N THR A 94 -3.35 -15.71 22.08
CA THR A 94 -4.62 -16.37 22.45
C THR A 94 -5.64 -16.34 21.31
N GLU A 95 -5.81 -15.20 20.65
CA GLU A 95 -6.83 -15.03 19.60
C GLU A 95 -6.42 -15.63 18.26
N SER A 96 -5.13 -15.54 17.92
CA SER A 96 -4.63 -15.85 16.59
C SER A 96 -3.90 -17.18 16.51
N GLY A 97 -3.27 -17.63 17.60
CA GLY A 97 -2.32 -18.76 17.62
C GLY A 97 -0.88 -18.41 17.24
N ILE A 98 -0.58 -17.14 16.90
CA ILE A 98 0.79 -16.68 16.60
C ILE A 98 1.58 -16.63 17.91
N LYS A 99 2.71 -17.34 17.99
CA LYS A 99 3.48 -17.45 19.23
C LYS A 99 4.44 -16.28 19.36
N PHE A 100 4.13 -15.32 20.22
CA PHE A 100 5.00 -14.17 20.51
C PHE A 100 5.81 -14.37 21.79
N THR A 101 5.35 -15.21 22.70
CA THR A 101 5.89 -15.32 24.06
C THR A 101 7.12 -16.22 24.20
N LYS A 102 7.59 -16.87 23.13
CA LYS A 102 8.79 -17.73 23.16
C LYS A 102 10.10 -16.99 23.43
N ARG A 103 10.16 -15.71 23.09
CA ARG A 103 11.34 -14.87 23.25
C ARG A 103 10.92 -13.48 23.67
N GLU A 104 11.63 -12.91 24.64
CA GLU A 104 11.39 -11.53 25.06
C GLU A 104 11.56 -10.54 23.91
N HIS A 105 10.61 -9.61 23.82
CA HIS A 105 10.65 -8.52 22.86
C HIS A 105 11.74 -7.51 23.26
N LEU A 106 12.44 -6.98 22.26
CA LEU A 106 13.49 -5.99 22.50
C LEU A 106 12.98 -4.60 22.23
N PHE A 107 13.34 -3.66 23.10
CA PHE A 107 13.14 -2.23 22.88
C PHE A 107 14.45 -1.52 23.23
N ARG A 108 14.91 -0.65 22.34
CA ARG A 108 16.15 0.10 22.52
C ARG A 108 16.00 1.51 21.98
N GLN A 109 16.63 2.47 22.66
CA GLN A 109 16.80 3.81 22.12
C GLN A 109 17.71 3.77 20.89
N ARG A 110 17.43 4.62 19.90
CA ARG A 110 18.24 4.75 18.70
C ARG A 110 19.33 5.80 18.92
N GLY A 111 20.54 5.34 19.21
CA GLY A 111 21.66 6.23 19.55
C GLY A 111 21.36 7.02 20.82
N ASP A 112 21.79 8.28 20.86
CA ASP A 112 21.61 9.17 22.01
C ASP A 112 20.28 9.94 22.01
N TYR A 113 19.30 9.51 21.19
CA TYR A 113 18.00 10.18 21.05
C TYR A 113 16.94 9.47 21.91
N PRO A 114 16.62 9.95 23.12
CA PRO A 114 15.69 9.28 24.03
C PRO A 114 14.24 9.23 23.48
N THR A 115 13.93 10.05 22.49
CA THR A 115 12.62 10.13 21.82
C THR A 115 12.49 9.17 20.63
N GLU A 116 13.54 8.45 20.27
CA GLU A 116 13.56 7.52 19.13
C GLU A 116 13.82 6.10 19.64
N VAL A 117 12.86 5.20 19.45
CA VAL A 117 12.93 3.83 19.96
C VAL A 117 12.71 2.83 18.83
N GLU A 118 13.59 1.84 18.75
CA GLU A 118 13.40 0.65 17.92
C GLU A 118 12.91 -0.51 18.81
N GLY A 119 11.77 -1.09 18.45
CA GLY A 119 11.22 -2.31 19.02
C GLY A 119 11.39 -3.51 18.08
N ARG A 120 11.49 -4.72 18.64
CA ARG A 120 11.44 -5.99 17.91
C ARG A 120 10.52 -6.96 18.62
N LEU A 121 9.38 -7.24 17.99
CA LEU A 121 8.43 -8.25 18.45
C LEU A 121 8.77 -9.58 17.78
N TYR A 122 9.34 -10.51 18.54
CA TYR A 122 9.65 -11.85 18.05
C TYR A 122 8.40 -12.71 17.97
N TYR A 123 8.29 -13.52 16.91
CA TYR A 123 7.14 -14.40 16.71
C TYR A 123 7.49 -15.68 15.96
N ILE A 124 6.67 -16.71 16.16
CA ILE A 124 6.54 -17.87 15.27
C ILE A 124 5.13 -17.85 14.69
N GLY A 125 5.05 -17.69 13.37
CA GLY A 125 3.80 -17.57 12.62
C GLY A 125 3.29 -18.91 12.09
N PRO A 126 2.32 -18.86 11.15
CA PRO A 126 1.70 -20.06 10.57
C PRO A 126 2.65 -21.02 9.86
N ARG A 127 3.82 -20.56 9.39
CA ARG A 127 4.87 -21.42 8.81
C ARG A 127 5.56 -22.28 9.85
N ASN A 128 5.37 -21.98 11.14
CA ASN A 128 5.93 -22.70 12.28
C ASN A 128 7.44 -22.96 12.13
N THR A 129 8.17 -21.94 11.68
CA THR A 129 9.63 -22.04 11.46
C THR A 129 10.37 -22.29 12.77
N PRO A 130 11.48 -23.05 12.77
CA PRO A 130 12.25 -23.32 13.98
C PRO A 130 12.84 -22.05 14.62
N MET A 131 13.24 -21.08 13.79
CA MET A 131 13.74 -19.78 14.23
C MET A 131 12.61 -18.75 14.24
N GLU A 132 12.60 -17.90 15.26
CA GLU A 132 11.66 -16.78 15.36
C GLU A 132 11.96 -15.70 14.31
N ALA A 133 10.92 -15.24 13.64
CA ALA A 133 10.94 -14.00 12.89
C ALA A 133 10.73 -12.81 13.85
N SER A 134 10.84 -11.58 13.34
CA SER A 134 10.52 -10.39 14.14
C SER A 134 9.77 -9.34 13.33
N ILE A 135 8.86 -8.64 13.99
CA ILE A 135 8.28 -7.37 13.52
C ILE A 135 9.09 -6.24 14.12
N LYS A 136 9.61 -5.35 13.29
CA LYS A 136 10.31 -4.16 13.74
C LYS A 136 9.30 -3.05 13.97
N LEU A 137 9.44 -2.35 15.09
CA LEU A 137 8.70 -1.14 15.43
C LEU A 137 9.68 0.02 15.42
N ASP A 138 9.38 1.09 14.68
CA ASP A 138 10.14 2.33 14.71
C ASP A 138 9.26 3.44 15.30
N LEU A 139 9.61 3.93 16.48
CA LEU A 139 8.84 4.90 17.26
C LEU A 139 9.59 6.22 17.32
N SER A 140 8.92 7.31 16.96
CA SER A 140 9.46 8.66 17.03
C SER A 140 8.53 9.60 17.79
N ALA A 141 8.98 10.10 18.95
CA ALA A 141 8.31 11.17 19.68
C ALA A 141 8.84 12.57 19.32
N SER A 142 9.90 12.65 18.50
CA SER A 142 10.43 13.93 17.99
C SER A 142 9.68 14.43 16.75
N GLU A 143 9.17 13.50 15.93
CA GLU A 143 8.39 13.82 14.74
C GLU A 143 7.07 14.50 15.11
N LYS A 144 6.67 15.50 14.32
CA LYS A 144 5.40 16.20 14.51
C LYS A 144 4.40 15.80 13.44
N VAL A 145 3.19 15.46 13.89
CA VAL A 145 2.03 15.30 13.02
C VAL A 145 1.47 16.69 12.72
N ILE A 146 1.21 17.00 11.45
CA ILE A 146 0.80 18.34 10.99
C ILE A 146 -0.67 18.38 10.63
N ASP A 147 -1.17 17.35 9.95
CA ASP A 147 -2.57 17.18 9.63
C ASP A 147 -3.27 16.40 10.75
N THR A 148 -4.60 16.45 10.79
CA THR A 148 -5.35 15.73 11.81
C THR A 148 -5.23 14.22 11.58
N PRO A 149 -4.76 13.42 12.57
CA PRO A 149 -4.78 11.97 12.47
C PRO A 149 -6.19 11.43 12.20
N VAL A 150 -6.26 10.35 11.43
CA VAL A 150 -7.53 9.68 11.11
C VAL A 150 -7.54 8.25 11.65
N PHE A 151 -8.72 7.72 11.90
CA PHE A 151 -8.89 6.29 12.20
C PHE A 151 -9.29 5.55 10.94
N ASN A 152 -8.44 4.65 10.48
CA ASN A 152 -8.69 3.88 9.27
C ASN A 152 -8.68 2.37 9.55
N ASN A 153 -9.44 1.62 8.75
CA ASN A 153 -9.52 0.16 8.87
C ASN A 153 -8.16 -0.48 8.59
N ILE A 154 -7.91 -1.65 9.20
CA ILE A 154 -6.72 -2.45 8.92
C ILE A 154 -7.06 -3.47 7.84
N SER A 155 -6.36 -3.41 6.71
CA SER A 155 -6.45 -4.42 5.65
C SER A 155 -5.80 -5.73 6.12
N HIS A 156 -6.57 -6.81 5.99
CA HIS A 156 -6.19 -8.15 6.39
C HIS A 156 -6.84 -9.15 5.43
N PRO A 157 -6.30 -9.31 4.22
CA PRO A 157 -6.93 -10.05 3.12
C PRO A 157 -6.72 -11.58 3.25
N TYR A 158 -6.96 -12.10 4.44
CA TYR A 158 -6.77 -13.52 4.80
C TYR A 158 -8.11 -14.16 5.18
N SER A 159 -8.19 -15.48 5.24
CA SER A 159 -9.43 -16.20 5.57
C SER A 159 -10.04 -15.81 6.93
N ASP A 160 -9.23 -15.29 7.86
CA ASP A 160 -9.64 -14.78 9.17
C ASP A 160 -9.85 -13.25 9.22
N ALA A 161 -10.04 -12.59 8.07
CA ALA A 161 -10.28 -11.14 7.93
C ALA A 161 -11.28 -10.54 8.93
N TYR A 162 -12.34 -11.27 9.28
CA TYR A 162 -13.37 -10.79 10.22
C TYR A 162 -12.83 -10.54 11.63
N LEU A 163 -11.68 -11.12 12.00
CA LEU A 163 -11.04 -10.92 13.31
C LEU A 163 -10.18 -9.65 13.39
N VAL A 164 -9.82 -9.04 12.25
CA VAL A 164 -8.91 -7.88 12.19
C VAL A 164 -9.56 -6.68 11.51
N THR A 165 -10.24 -6.89 10.38
CA THR A 165 -10.76 -5.80 9.54
C THR A 165 -11.87 -4.92 10.14
N PRO A 166 -12.60 -5.31 11.19
CA PRO A 166 -13.51 -4.39 11.89
C PRO A 166 -12.80 -3.30 12.71
N PHE A 167 -11.52 -3.49 13.03
CA PHE A 167 -10.78 -2.59 13.88
C PHE A 167 -10.12 -1.46 13.09
N LYS A 168 -10.03 -0.29 13.74
CA LYS A 168 -9.40 0.90 13.19
C LYS A 168 -8.17 1.28 13.99
N VAL A 169 -7.11 1.64 13.28
CA VAL A 169 -5.86 2.19 13.82
C VAL A 169 -5.79 3.69 13.56
N LYS A 170 -5.26 4.44 14.53
CA LYS A 170 -4.98 5.87 14.38
C LYS A 170 -3.75 6.02 13.48
N CYS A 171 -3.88 6.74 12.37
CA CYS A 171 -2.83 6.89 11.39
C CYS A 171 -2.78 8.32 10.82
N TYR A 172 -1.68 8.61 10.12
CA TYR A 172 -1.54 9.85 9.37
C TYR A 172 -2.67 9.97 8.34
N SER A 173 -3.10 11.20 8.07
CA SER A 173 -3.93 11.44 6.89
C SER A 173 -3.17 11.05 5.63
N PHE A 174 -3.90 10.68 4.58
CA PHE A 174 -3.27 10.32 3.31
C PHE A 174 -2.37 11.45 2.77
N ASN A 175 -2.85 12.70 2.85
CA ASN A 175 -2.12 13.86 2.34
C ASN A 175 -0.78 14.04 3.07
N GLU A 176 -0.77 13.84 4.40
CA GLU A 176 0.46 13.95 5.18
C GLU A 176 1.43 12.78 4.90
N LEU A 177 0.93 11.56 4.71
CA LEU A 177 1.77 10.43 4.29
C LEU A 177 2.45 10.72 2.96
N PHE A 178 1.70 11.21 1.97
CA PHE A 178 2.28 11.49 0.66
C PHE A 178 3.30 12.63 0.71
N ALA A 179 3.01 13.70 1.44
CA ALA A 179 3.97 14.77 1.70
C ALA A 179 5.24 14.25 2.40
N GLU A 180 5.12 13.38 3.40
CA GLU A 180 6.27 12.80 4.10
C GLU A 180 7.10 11.87 3.19
N LYS A 181 6.46 11.17 2.25
CA LYS A 181 7.16 10.37 1.22
C LYS A 181 7.96 11.24 0.25
N ILE A 182 7.39 12.34 -0.22
CA ILE A 182 8.11 13.30 -1.08
C ILE A 182 9.30 13.90 -0.33
N ARG A 183 9.13 14.26 0.96
CA ARG A 183 10.24 14.70 1.81
C ARG A 183 11.34 13.64 1.92
N ALA A 184 10.95 12.41 2.26
CA ALA A 184 11.88 11.29 2.43
C ALA A 184 12.69 11.00 1.14
N MET A 185 12.04 11.07 -0.03
CA MET A 185 12.72 10.93 -1.31
C MET A 185 13.82 11.99 -1.50
N GLY A 186 13.53 13.25 -1.18
CA GLY A 186 14.52 14.32 -1.28
C GLY A 186 15.68 14.22 -0.27
N GLU A 187 15.43 13.69 0.93
CA GLU A 187 16.46 13.55 1.97
C GLU A 187 17.36 12.33 1.77
N ARG A 188 16.74 11.17 1.46
CA ARG A 188 17.41 9.87 1.50
C ARG A 188 17.61 9.24 0.12
N CYS A 189 16.79 9.65 -0.87
CA CYS A 189 16.87 9.17 -2.26
C CYS A 189 16.93 7.63 -2.35
N ARG A 190 16.00 6.92 -1.69
CA ARG A 190 15.98 5.45 -1.70
C ARG A 190 14.97 4.89 -2.72
N PRO A 191 15.23 3.71 -3.32
CA PRO A 191 14.34 3.06 -4.29
C PRO A 191 12.87 3.02 -3.86
N ARG A 192 12.64 2.66 -2.59
CA ARG A 192 11.29 2.61 -2.00
C ARG A 192 10.59 3.95 -2.01
N ASP A 193 11.30 5.05 -1.75
CA ASP A 193 10.71 6.38 -1.73
C ASP A 193 10.31 6.83 -3.14
N LEU A 194 11.14 6.55 -4.15
CA LEU A 194 10.82 6.83 -5.56
C LEU A 194 9.62 5.99 -6.03
N TYR A 195 9.63 4.68 -5.74
CA TYR A 195 8.50 3.81 -6.03
C TYR A 195 7.23 4.38 -5.38
N ASP A 196 7.31 4.71 -4.09
CA ASP A 196 6.18 5.18 -3.31
C ASP A 196 5.54 6.44 -3.89
N ILE A 197 6.31 7.49 -4.16
CA ILE A 197 5.76 8.77 -4.61
C ILE A 197 5.14 8.68 -6.00
N ILE A 198 5.71 7.90 -6.92
CA ILE A 198 5.17 7.76 -8.28
C ILE A 198 3.99 6.78 -8.29
N SER A 199 4.03 5.68 -7.53
CA SER A 199 2.89 4.77 -7.40
C SER A 199 1.67 5.47 -6.80
N ILE A 200 1.87 6.44 -5.90
CA ILE A 200 0.80 7.32 -5.41
C ILE A 200 0.38 8.30 -6.51
N PHE A 201 1.33 8.96 -7.17
CA PHE A 201 1.05 9.95 -8.21
C PHE A 201 0.24 9.42 -9.38
N ARG A 202 0.47 8.17 -9.79
CA ARG A 202 -0.27 7.50 -10.88
C ARG A 202 -1.77 7.32 -10.60
N ARG A 203 -2.25 7.72 -9.42
CA ARG A 203 -3.62 7.44 -8.94
C ARG A 203 -4.44 8.70 -8.81
N ASP A 204 -5.35 8.87 -9.75
CA ASP A 204 -6.14 10.09 -9.84
C ASP A 204 -7.00 10.36 -8.61
N ASP A 205 -7.50 9.35 -7.92
CA ASP A 205 -8.30 9.45 -6.69
C ASP A 205 -7.54 10.10 -5.53
N PHE A 206 -6.21 9.99 -5.51
CA PHE A 206 -5.35 10.47 -4.42
C PHE A 206 -4.69 11.82 -4.69
N ILE A 207 -4.66 12.28 -5.95
CA ILE A 207 -3.94 13.50 -6.37
C ILE A 207 -4.87 14.69 -6.66
N GLN A 208 -6.02 14.75 -5.98
CA GLN A 208 -7.04 15.79 -6.18
C GLN A 208 -6.70 17.13 -5.49
N LYS A 209 -5.75 17.14 -4.55
CA LYS A 209 -5.45 18.31 -3.69
C LYS A 209 -3.96 18.67 -3.67
N PRO A 210 -3.34 19.04 -4.80
CA PRO A 210 -1.91 19.35 -4.90
C PRO A 210 -1.47 20.42 -3.90
N HIS A 211 -2.21 21.52 -3.76
CA HIS A 211 -1.87 22.60 -2.83
C HIS A 211 -1.85 22.16 -1.36
N VAL A 212 -2.72 21.22 -0.96
CA VAL A 212 -2.73 20.68 0.40
C VAL A 212 -1.46 19.88 0.65
N ILE A 213 -1.09 19.01 -0.29
CA ILE A 213 0.10 18.16 -0.22
C ILE A 213 1.37 19.01 -0.24
N TYR A 214 1.44 20.02 -1.11
CA TYR A 214 2.56 20.97 -1.14
C TYR A 214 2.71 21.73 0.18
N ASN A 215 1.62 22.22 0.76
CA ASN A 215 1.67 22.93 2.05
C ASN A 215 2.15 22.01 3.20
N LEU A 216 1.68 20.76 3.24
CA LEU A 216 2.14 19.77 4.21
C LEU A 216 3.62 19.45 4.01
N LEU A 217 4.08 19.27 2.77
CA LEU A 217 5.48 19.07 2.43
C LEU A 217 6.33 20.26 2.89
N TYR A 218 5.91 21.48 2.58
CA TYR A 218 6.58 22.71 3.02
C TYR A 218 6.73 22.76 4.54
N LYS A 219 5.64 22.52 5.30
CA LYS A 219 5.66 22.52 6.76
C LYS A 219 6.56 21.41 7.32
N LYS A 220 6.52 20.20 6.76
CA LYS A 220 7.38 19.07 7.16
C LYS A 220 8.87 19.38 6.94
N CYS A 221 9.23 19.93 5.78
CA CYS A 221 10.59 20.37 5.47
C CYS A 221 11.05 21.44 6.46
N LYS A 222 10.20 22.46 6.72
CA LYS A 222 10.51 23.54 7.67
C LYS A 222 10.76 23.03 9.08
N LEU A 223 9.97 22.08 9.57
CA LEU A 223 10.16 21.47 10.90
C LEU A 223 11.47 20.68 11.02
N LYS A 224 11.98 20.15 9.91
CA LYS A 224 13.27 19.46 9.84
C LYS A 224 14.44 20.40 9.53
N GLY A 225 14.19 21.70 9.37
CA GLY A 225 15.22 22.68 9.04
C GLY A 225 15.80 22.53 7.63
N ILE A 226 15.08 21.89 6.71
CA ILE A 226 15.52 21.69 5.32
C ILE A 226 14.69 22.53 4.35
N GLN A 227 15.25 22.83 3.18
CA GLN A 227 14.50 23.45 2.09
C GLN A 227 13.41 22.51 1.58
N THR A 228 12.32 23.09 1.06
CA THR A 228 11.24 22.31 0.45
C THR A 228 11.79 21.50 -0.73
N ILE A 229 11.47 20.21 -0.76
CA ILE A 229 11.97 19.31 -1.80
C ILE A 229 11.39 19.73 -3.15
N THR A 230 12.27 19.80 -4.15
CA THR A 230 11.93 20.10 -5.55
C THR A 230 12.41 18.98 -6.47
N LEU A 231 12.00 19.02 -7.74
CA LEU A 231 12.57 18.15 -8.77
C LEU A 231 14.09 18.22 -8.80
N SER A 232 14.66 19.43 -8.76
CA SER A 232 16.12 19.63 -8.76
C SER A 232 16.80 19.04 -7.54
N THR A 233 16.14 19.04 -6.36
CA THR A 233 16.67 18.43 -5.15
C THR A 233 16.91 16.92 -5.34
N ILE A 234 15.98 16.24 -6.02
CA ILE A 234 16.08 14.80 -6.28
C ILE A 234 17.05 14.52 -7.44
N GLN A 235 16.94 15.25 -8.54
CA GLN A 235 17.78 15.02 -9.73
C GLN A 235 19.27 15.26 -9.47
N ASN A 236 19.59 16.24 -8.62
CA ASN A 236 20.96 16.59 -8.24
C ASN A 236 21.42 15.91 -6.94
N SER A 237 20.64 14.94 -6.42
CA SER A 237 21.02 14.21 -5.22
C SER A 237 22.30 13.41 -5.46
N LYS A 238 23.26 13.52 -4.53
CA LYS A 238 24.49 12.71 -4.52
C LYS A 238 24.24 11.20 -4.39
N PHE A 239 23.03 10.82 -3.97
CA PHE A 239 22.62 9.43 -3.75
C PHE A 239 21.91 8.82 -4.97
N LYS A 240 21.86 9.53 -6.11
CA LYS A 240 21.17 9.05 -7.32
C LYS A 240 21.77 7.75 -7.88
N ASP A 241 23.09 7.60 -7.87
CA ASP A 241 23.72 6.37 -8.37
C ASP A 241 23.43 5.19 -7.45
N GLU A 242 23.44 5.41 -6.13
CA GLU A 242 23.05 4.41 -5.12
C GLU A 242 21.59 3.98 -5.33
N LEU A 243 20.67 4.95 -5.50
CA LEU A 243 19.26 4.72 -5.82
C LEU A 243 19.07 3.77 -7.02
N ILE A 244 19.83 3.96 -8.10
CA ILE A 244 19.74 3.12 -9.30
C ILE A 244 20.30 1.72 -8.99
N SER A 245 21.47 1.66 -8.36
CA SER A 245 22.14 0.38 -8.06
C SER A 245 21.38 -0.50 -7.07
N GLU A 246 20.62 0.10 -6.16
CA GLU A 246 19.85 -0.60 -5.12
C GLU A 246 18.39 -0.90 -5.53
N TRP A 247 17.98 -0.49 -6.74
CA TRP A 247 16.59 -0.61 -7.18
C TRP A 247 16.05 -2.04 -7.03
N GLU A 248 16.79 -3.02 -7.55
CA GLU A 248 16.39 -4.43 -7.52
C GLU A 248 16.46 -5.03 -6.11
N SER A 249 17.57 -4.84 -5.41
CA SER A 249 17.80 -5.45 -4.10
C SER A 249 16.78 -4.96 -3.05
N MET A 250 16.38 -3.69 -3.11
CA MET A 250 15.48 -3.09 -2.12
C MET A 250 13.99 -3.32 -2.38
N LEU A 251 13.58 -3.55 -3.63
CA LEU A 251 12.18 -3.67 -4.04
C LEU A 251 11.77 -5.05 -4.55
N GLY A 252 12.70 -5.85 -5.11
CA GLY A 252 12.37 -7.10 -5.80
C GLY A 252 11.61 -8.11 -4.95
N HIS A 253 11.93 -8.21 -3.66
CA HIS A 253 11.22 -9.12 -2.73
C HIS A 253 9.87 -8.56 -2.23
N GLN A 254 9.57 -7.29 -2.49
CA GLN A 254 8.37 -6.59 -1.99
C GLN A 254 7.27 -6.48 -3.04
N LEU A 255 7.55 -6.91 -4.27
CA LEU A 255 6.71 -6.73 -5.44
C LEU A 255 6.51 -8.07 -6.17
N PRO A 256 5.32 -8.36 -6.72
CA PRO A 256 5.10 -9.52 -7.59
C PRO A 256 6.00 -9.53 -8.83
N ALA A 257 6.24 -8.35 -9.40
CA ALA A 257 7.19 -8.12 -10.48
C ALA A 257 7.80 -6.74 -10.31
N LEU A 258 9.12 -6.63 -10.46
CA LEU A 258 9.83 -5.36 -10.35
C LEU A 258 9.74 -4.59 -11.68
N PRO A 259 9.10 -3.41 -11.72
CA PRO A 259 9.17 -2.56 -12.90
C PRO A 259 10.55 -1.90 -13.03
N SER A 260 10.91 -1.48 -14.24
CA SER A 260 12.20 -0.81 -14.47
C SER A 260 12.29 0.53 -13.72
N PHE A 261 13.51 0.98 -13.42
CA PHE A 261 13.73 2.24 -12.73
C PHE A 261 13.22 3.45 -13.56
N GLU A 262 13.44 3.41 -14.87
CA GLU A 262 13.20 4.50 -15.81
C GLU A 262 11.73 4.89 -15.84
N ILE A 263 10.80 3.92 -15.74
CA ILE A 263 9.37 4.24 -15.78
C ILE A 263 8.93 5.03 -14.56
N PHE A 264 9.66 4.95 -13.45
CA PHE A 264 9.40 5.76 -12.25
C PHE A 264 10.13 7.09 -12.34
N TRP A 265 11.42 7.06 -12.69
CA TRP A 265 12.26 8.24 -12.76
C TRP A 265 11.72 9.28 -13.75
N ASN A 266 11.26 8.83 -14.92
CA ASN A 266 10.77 9.72 -15.98
C ASN A 266 9.43 10.40 -15.65
N GLU A 267 8.72 9.98 -14.59
CA GLU A 267 7.48 10.62 -14.14
C GLU A 267 7.69 11.69 -13.06
N LEU A 268 8.91 11.82 -12.51
CA LEU A 268 9.23 12.87 -11.54
C LEU A 268 8.88 14.28 -12.03
N PRO A 269 9.20 14.69 -13.28
CA PRO A 269 8.84 16.01 -13.76
C PRO A 269 7.33 16.28 -13.71
N LEU A 270 6.51 15.30 -14.11
CA LEU A 270 5.05 15.40 -14.10
C LEU A 270 4.52 15.52 -12.66
N LEU A 271 5.08 14.75 -11.71
CA LEU A 271 4.72 14.87 -10.30
C LEU A 271 4.98 16.28 -9.78
N PHE A 272 6.16 16.85 -10.04
CA PHE A 272 6.48 18.19 -9.54
C PHE A 272 5.75 19.31 -10.28
N GLU A 273 5.47 19.16 -11.57
CA GLU A 273 4.60 20.08 -12.30
C GLU A 273 3.20 20.12 -11.67
N TRP A 274 2.59 18.95 -11.45
CA TRP A 274 1.30 18.84 -10.77
C TRP A 274 1.34 19.39 -9.34
N LEU A 275 2.38 19.07 -8.57
CA LEU A 275 2.50 19.51 -7.19
C LEU A 275 2.61 21.04 -7.08
N ASN A 276 3.32 21.67 -8.01
CA ASN A 276 3.59 23.10 -8.00
C ASN A 276 2.47 23.94 -8.63
N THR A 277 1.87 23.46 -9.72
CA THR A 277 0.91 24.24 -10.53
C THR A 277 -0.54 23.78 -10.34
N GLY A 278 -0.73 22.57 -9.83
CA GLY A 278 -2.02 21.88 -9.81
C GLY A 278 -2.49 21.33 -11.17
N VAL A 279 -1.74 21.60 -12.24
CA VAL A 279 -2.06 21.15 -13.60
C VAL A 279 -1.63 19.69 -13.74
N LYS A 280 -2.55 18.85 -14.21
CA LYS A 280 -2.25 17.48 -14.64
C LYS A 280 -2.07 17.46 -16.16
N ALA A 281 -1.33 16.48 -16.65
CA ALA A 281 -1.41 16.10 -18.06
C ALA A 281 -2.87 15.82 -18.45
N ALA A 282 -3.22 16.07 -19.72
CA ALA A 282 -4.58 15.82 -20.21
C ALA A 282 -5.02 14.39 -19.86
N PRO A 283 -6.24 14.21 -19.31
CA PRO A 283 -6.69 12.89 -18.90
C PRO A 283 -6.75 11.97 -20.12
N LEU A 284 -6.30 10.73 -19.94
CA LEU A 284 -6.48 9.70 -20.96
C LEU A 284 -7.97 9.45 -21.20
N PRO A 285 -8.36 8.99 -22.41
CA PRO A 285 -9.74 8.60 -22.64
C PRO A 285 -10.12 7.40 -21.76
N VAL A 286 -11.38 7.33 -21.35
CA VAL A 286 -11.94 6.17 -20.65
C VAL A 286 -11.96 4.96 -21.60
N PHE A 287 -11.74 3.76 -21.07
CA PHE A 287 -11.80 2.54 -21.89
C PHE A 287 -13.23 2.41 -22.49
N PRO A 288 -13.41 2.20 -23.80
CA PRO A 288 -14.75 2.23 -24.42
C PRO A 288 -15.69 1.15 -23.87
N LEU A 289 -16.92 1.51 -23.49
CA LEU A 289 -17.97 0.56 -23.10
C LEU A 289 -18.54 -0.14 -24.35
N LYS A 290 -18.61 -1.48 -24.34
CA LYS A 290 -19.33 -2.24 -25.37
C LYS A 290 -20.80 -2.43 -24.99
N GLU A 291 -21.65 -2.63 -25.98
CA GLU A 291 -23.09 -2.84 -25.76
C GLU A 291 -23.34 -4.03 -24.83
N GLY A 292 -24.11 -3.81 -23.75
CA GLY A 292 -24.41 -4.83 -22.73
C GLY A 292 -23.40 -4.96 -21.58
N GLU A 293 -22.29 -4.22 -21.61
CA GLU A 293 -21.36 -4.12 -20.48
C GLU A 293 -21.78 -3.01 -19.51
N GLN A 294 -21.63 -3.26 -18.21
CA GLN A 294 -21.80 -2.28 -17.14
C GLN A 294 -20.47 -2.09 -16.40
N GLN A 295 -20.21 -0.85 -15.98
CA GLN A 295 -19.07 -0.57 -15.11
C GLN A 295 -19.32 -1.27 -13.77
N LEU A 296 -18.29 -1.93 -13.25
CA LEU A 296 -18.39 -2.60 -11.95
C LEU A 296 -18.59 -1.53 -10.86
N GLU A 297 -19.72 -1.54 -10.16
CA GLU A 297 -19.88 -0.73 -8.94
C GLU A 297 -18.92 -1.26 -7.86
N VAL A 298 -18.20 -0.35 -7.21
CA VAL A 298 -16.93 -0.52 -6.46
C VAL A 298 -17.06 -1.31 -5.14
N GLN A 299 -17.86 -2.38 -5.10
CA GLN A 299 -18.12 -3.17 -3.88
C GLN A 299 -17.53 -4.58 -3.88
N THR A 300 -16.87 -5.02 -4.95
CA THR A 300 -16.31 -6.38 -4.98
C THR A 300 -15.00 -6.43 -4.18
N VAL A 301 -15.10 -6.88 -2.93
CA VAL A 301 -13.94 -7.20 -2.10
C VAL A 301 -13.31 -8.46 -2.69
N PHE A 302 -12.15 -8.32 -3.34
CA PHE A 302 -11.34 -9.47 -3.72
C PHE A 302 -10.62 -10.01 -2.49
N THR A 303 -11.29 -10.90 -1.73
CA THR A 303 -10.68 -11.63 -0.61
C THR A 303 -9.87 -12.83 -1.12
N SER A 304 -8.98 -13.40 -0.30
CA SER A 304 -8.32 -14.68 -0.59
C SER A 304 -9.32 -15.79 -0.95
N ALA A 305 -10.53 -15.75 -0.39
CA ALA A 305 -11.62 -16.66 -0.73
C ALA A 305 -12.15 -16.47 -2.17
N SER A 306 -12.17 -15.24 -2.69
CA SER A 306 -12.55 -14.96 -4.09
C SER A 306 -11.43 -15.34 -5.08
N GLU A 307 -10.16 -15.16 -4.70
CA GLU A 307 -9.01 -15.56 -5.54
C GLU A 307 -8.93 -17.09 -5.69
N LYS A 308 -9.31 -17.83 -4.64
CA LYS A 308 -9.42 -19.29 -4.65
C LYS A 308 -10.43 -19.83 -5.67
N TYR A 309 -11.48 -19.07 -5.97
CA TYR A 309 -12.52 -19.49 -6.93
C TYR A 309 -12.02 -19.47 -8.39
N TYR A 310 -11.08 -18.58 -8.73
CA TYR A 310 -10.64 -18.37 -10.11
C TYR A 310 -9.32 -19.08 -10.48
N GLY A 311 -8.55 -19.58 -9.50
CA GLY A 311 -7.28 -20.29 -9.76
C GLY A 311 -6.12 -19.38 -10.18
N PHE A 312 -6.31 -18.06 -10.17
CA PHE A 312 -5.30 -17.02 -10.32
C PHE A 312 -5.68 -15.79 -9.49
N SER A 313 -4.72 -14.89 -9.28
CA SER A 313 -4.95 -13.67 -8.50
C SER A 313 -5.41 -12.51 -9.37
N MET A 314 -6.56 -11.94 -9.01
CA MET A 314 -6.98 -10.63 -9.53
C MET A 314 -6.03 -9.52 -9.06
N GLU A 315 -5.39 -9.70 -7.90
CA GLU A 315 -4.39 -8.77 -7.40
C GLU A 315 -3.17 -8.67 -8.31
N SER A 316 -2.75 -9.77 -8.95
CA SER A 316 -1.69 -9.74 -9.97
C SER A 316 -2.05 -8.87 -11.18
N ILE A 317 -3.30 -8.92 -11.65
CA ILE A 317 -3.77 -8.06 -12.75
C ILE A 317 -3.84 -6.59 -12.30
N ARG A 318 -4.41 -6.32 -11.11
CA ARG A 318 -4.48 -4.97 -10.53
C ARG A 318 -3.08 -4.38 -10.35
N PHE A 319 -2.16 -5.16 -9.81
CA PHE A 319 -0.77 -4.79 -9.63
C PHE A 319 -0.12 -4.42 -10.96
N ALA A 320 -0.27 -5.27 -11.99
CA ALA A 320 0.27 -5.02 -13.32
C ALA A 320 -0.32 -3.75 -13.94
N ALA A 321 -1.64 -3.55 -13.84
CA ALA A 321 -2.32 -2.36 -14.35
C ALA A 321 -1.79 -1.08 -13.71
N VAL A 322 -1.79 -1.01 -12.38
CA VAL A 322 -1.33 0.17 -11.63
C VAL A 322 0.16 0.46 -11.86
N ASN A 323 0.97 -0.58 -12.07
CA ASN A 323 2.39 -0.44 -12.38
C ASN A 323 2.70 -0.31 -13.88
N ARG A 324 1.66 -0.29 -14.74
CA ARG A 324 1.77 -0.17 -16.20
C ARG A 324 2.63 -1.28 -16.81
N LEU A 325 2.41 -2.52 -16.37
CA LEU A 325 3.10 -3.72 -16.82
C LEU A 325 2.18 -4.61 -17.66
N TYR A 326 2.74 -5.22 -18.71
CA TYR A 326 2.02 -6.24 -19.47
C TYR A 326 1.79 -7.50 -18.63
N VAL A 327 0.68 -8.18 -18.92
CA VAL A 327 0.32 -9.49 -18.36
C VAL A 327 0.34 -10.54 -19.47
N GLU A 328 1.02 -11.65 -19.24
CA GLU A 328 0.85 -12.89 -19.98
C GLU A 328 -0.43 -13.58 -19.50
N LEU A 329 -1.47 -13.58 -20.34
CA LEU A 329 -2.80 -14.11 -20.05
C LEU A 329 -3.05 -15.39 -20.85
N GLY A 330 -3.20 -16.52 -20.15
CA GLY A 330 -3.68 -17.77 -20.72
C GLY A 330 -5.20 -17.75 -20.89
N TYR A 331 -5.68 -17.94 -22.12
CA TYR A 331 -7.12 -17.93 -22.43
C TYR A 331 -7.42 -18.70 -23.72
N ASN A 332 -8.31 -19.69 -23.67
CA ASN A 332 -8.65 -20.59 -24.77
C ASN A 332 -7.43 -21.33 -25.33
N GLY A 333 -6.58 -21.88 -24.47
CA GLY A 333 -5.38 -22.63 -24.84
C GLY A 333 -4.27 -21.81 -25.51
N LYS A 334 -4.34 -20.47 -25.44
CA LYS A 334 -3.32 -19.56 -25.98
C LYS A 334 -2.90 -18.57 -24.91
N VAL A 335 -1.60 -18.26 -24.87
CA VAL A 335 -1.06 -17.17 -24.06
C VAL A 335 -0.98 -15.90 -24.90
N ARG A 336 -1.43 -14.77 -24.35
CA ARG A 336 -1.41 -13.46 -25.00
C ARG A 336 -0.80 -12.42 -24.07
N LEU A 337 -0.07 -11.48 -24.65
CA LEU A 337 0.42 -10.32 -23.92
C LEU A 337 -0.61 -9.19 -23.97
N ILE A 338 -1.05 -8.71 -22.80
CA ILE A 338 -2.10 -7.70 -22.68
C ILE A 338 -1.74 -6.56 -21.72
N GLU A 339 -2.27 -5.38 -22.01
CA GLU A 339 -2.33 -4.20 -21.16
C GLU A 339 -3.67 -4.22 -20.40
N PRO A 340 -3.71 -4.49 -19.08
CA PRO A 340 -4.96 -4.49 -18.33
C PRO A 340 -5.44 -3.06 -18.01
N TYR A 341 -6.71 -2.75 -18.29
CA TYR A 341 -7.28 -1.41 -18.04
C TYR A 341 -8.44 -1.37 -17.05
N SER A 342 -9.41 -2.28 -17.12
CA SER A 342 -10.58 -2.20 -16.23
C SER A 342 -11.32 -3.52 -16.02
N LEU A 343 -12.21 -3.54 -15.01
CA LEU A 343 -13.15 -4.63 -14.76
C LEU A 343 -14.57 -4.18 -15.03
N ARG A 344 -15.35 -5.07 -15.63
CA ARG A 344 -16.76 -4.86 -15.97
C ARG A 344 -17.60 -6.06 -15.61
N THR A 345 -18.90 -5.86 -15.61
CA THR A 345 -19.89 -6.93 -15.53
C THR A 345 -20.76 -6.96 -16.76
N THR A 346 -21.16 -8.16 -17.17
CA THR A 346 -22.28 -8.31 -18.09
C THR A 346 -23.60 -8.19 -17.31
N ARG A 347 -24.71 -7.96 -18.03
CA ARG A 347 -26.07 -8.05 -17.45
C ARG A 347 -26.37 -9.39 -16.77
N GLU A 348 -25.70 -10.45 -17.20
CA GLU A 348 -25.80 -11.81 -16.63
C GLU A 348 -24.91 -12.00 -15.39
N GLY A 349 -24.19 -10.97 -14.94
CA GLY A 349 -23.32 -11.02 -13.76
C GLY A 349 -21.92 -11.60 -13.98
N ASN A 350 -21.52 -11.86 -15.23
CA ASN A 350 -20.17 -12.35 -15.52
C ASN A 350 -19.14 -11.21 -15.40
N LEU A 351 -18.05 -11.45 -14.68
CA LEU A 351 -16.93 -10.51 -14.59
C LEU A 351 -16.05 -10.55 -15.85
N LEU A 352 -15.64 -9.36 -16.30
CA LEU A 352 -14.91 -9.13 -17.53
C LEU A 352 -13.65 -8.31 -17.26
N LEU A 353 -12.50 -8.77 -17.75
CA LEU A 353 -11.26 -8.01 -17.87
C LEU A 353 -11.22 -7.28 -19.20
N CYS A 354 -11.22 -5.96 -19.16
CA CYS A 354 -10.99 -5.10 -20.32
C CYS A 354 -9.49 -4.83 -20.47
N ALA A 355 -8.94 -5.16 -21.63
CA ALA A 355 -7.52 -5.06 -21.89
C ALA A 355 -7.21 -4.74 -23.36
N VAL A 356 -6.01 -4.25 -23.63
CA VAL A 356 -5.51 -4.06 -25.00
C VAL A 356 -4.43 -5.10 -25.27
N LYS A 357 -4.50 -5.83 -26.39
CA LYS A 357 -3.41 -6.71 -26.81
C LYS A 357 -2.18 -5.89 -27.17
N GLU A 358 -0.99 -6.50 -27.14
CA GLU A 358 0.23 -5.86 -27.66
C GLU A 358 0.08 -5.33 -29.10
N SER A 359 -0.75 -5.98 -29.93
CA SER A 359 -1.11 -5.50 -31.27
C SER A 359 -1.90 -4.19 -31.31
N GLY A 360 -2.38 -3.69 -30.17
CA GLY A 360 -3.21 -2.49 -30.03
C GLY A 360 -4.71 -2.74 -30.08
N GLU A 361 -5.16 -3.99 -30.22
CA GLU A 361 -6.58 -4.35 -30.29
C GLU A 361 -7.22 -4.42 -28.90
N SER A 362 -8.33 -3.69 -28.68
CA SER A 362 -9.12 -3.73 -27.44
C SER A 362 -9.97 -4.99 -27.33
N MET A 363 -9.79 -5.75 -26.26
CA MET A 363 -10.41 -7.04 -26.01
C MET A 363 -11.05 -7.10 -24.62
N THR A 364 -11.99 -8.02 -24.48
CA THR A 364 -12.64 -8.32 -23.21
C THR A 364 -12.51 -9.81 -22.92
N TYR A 365 -12.11 -10.18 -21.71
CA TYR A 365 -11.90 -11.57 -21.29
C TYR A 365 -12.80 -11.90 -20.10
N ARG A 366 -13.51 -13.02 -20.15
CA ARG A 366 -14.28 -13.51 -19.00
C ARG A 366 -13.34 -14.02 -17.91
N ILE A 367 -13.45 -13.46 -16.70
CA ILE A 367 -12.55 -13.78 -15.58
C ILE A 367 -12.60 -15.29 -15.25
N ASP A 368 -13.80 -15.88 -15.27
CA ASP A 368 -14.02 -17.30 -14.99
C ASP A 368 -13.44 -18.27 -16.06
N ARG A 369 -12.93 -17.74 -17.18
CA ARG A 369 -12.33 -18.51 -18.27
C ARG A 369 -10.83 -18.27 -18.43
N ILE A 370 -10.24 -17.45 -17.58
CA ILE A 370 -8.80 -17.22 -17.59
C ILE A 370 -8.10 -18.47 -17.03
N GLU A 371 -7.14 -18.99 -17.79
CA GLU A 371 -6.42 -20.24 -17.47
C GLU A 371 -5.14 -19.95 -16.66
N SER A 372 -4.50 -18.81 -16.92
CA SER A 372 -3.31 -18.39 -16.20
C SER A 372 -3.07 -16.89 -16.31
N VAL A 373 -2.39 -16.33 -15.31
CA VAL A 373 -1.95 -14.93 -15.25
C VAL A 373 -0.50 -14.90 -14.81
N LYS A 374 0.35 -14.21 -15.56
CA LYS A 374 1.73 -13.91 -15.15
C LYS A 374 2.07 -12.46 -15.46
N VAL A 375 2.42 -11.71 -14.41
CA VAL A 375 2.87 -10.33 -14.55
C VAL A 375 4.28 -10.33 -15.15
N THR A 376 4.50 -9.50 -16.16
CA THR A 376 5.82 -9.33 -16.78
C THR A 376 6.53 -8.10 -16.23
N ASN A 377 7.82 -7.96 -16.50
CA ASN A 377 8.58 -6.73 -16.26
C ASN A 377 8.53 -5.75 -17.45
N LYS A 378 7.76 -6.07 -18.51
CA LYS A 378 7.66 -5.23 -19.70
C LYS A 378 6.65 -4.10 -19.45
N PRO A 379 7.07 -2.82 -19.50
CA PRO A 379 6.16 -1.71 -19.30
C PRO A 379 5.34 -1.40 -20.55
N PHE A 380 4.20 -0.74 -20.36
CA PHE A 380 3.41 -0.11 -21.43
C PHE A 380 3.11 1.35 -21.11
N ILE A 381 2.83 2.14 -22.14
CA ILE A 381 2.31 3.50 -21.99
C ILE A 381 0.78 3.42 -22.08
N PRO A 382 0.03 3.80 -21.03
CA PRO A 382 -1.41 3.69 -21.04
C PRO A 382 -2.05 4.53 -22.15
N ARG A 383 -2.94 3.90 -22.91
CA ARG A 383 -3.78 4.53 -23.94
C ARG A 383 -5.11 5.01 -23.39
N TYR A 384 -5.57 4.36 -22.33
CA TYR A 384 -6.80 4.65 -21.62
C TYR A 384 -6.54 4.87 -20.12
N VAL A 385 -7.50 5.44 -19.42
CA VAL A 385 -7.51 5.47 -17.96
C VAL A 385 -7.43 4.04 -17.43
N ILE A 386 -6.54 3.80 -16.46
CA ILE A 386 -6.50 2.54 -15.71
C ILE A 386 -7.56 2.63 -14.61
N GLU A 387 -8.66 1.91 -14.79
CA GLU A 387 -9.86 1.96 -13.92
C GLU A 387 -9.86 0.83 -12.87
N PHE A 388 -8.68 0.36 -12.46
CA PHE A 388 -8.57 -0.56 -11.33
C PHE A 388 -8.50 0.25 -10.03
N PRO A 389 -9.53 0.21 -9.17
CA PRO A 389 -9.40 0.77 -7.85
C PRO A 389 -8.32 -0.02 -7.12
N ALA A 390 -7.38 0.68 -6.53
CA ALA A 390 -6.21 0.09 -5.92
C ALA A 390 -6.34 -0.12 -4.40
N ALA A 391 -7.38 0.47 -3.81
CA ALA A 391 -7.87 0.20 -2.47
C ALA A 391 -9.10 -0.73 -2.59
N GLY A 392 -9.11 -1.87 -1.91
CA GLY A 392 -10.30 -2.74 -1.83
C GLY A 392 -11.38 -2.20 -0.90
N ARG A 393 -11.17 -1.02 -0.30
CA ARG A 393 -12.17 -0.29 0.48
C ARG A 393 -11.91 1.22 0.37
N ILE A 394 -12.67 1.93 -0.45
CA ILE A 394 -12.80 3.39 -0.27
C ILE A 394 -14.12 3.64 0.45
N ASN A 395 -14.05 3.74 1.78
CA ASN A 395 -14.92 4.66 2.51
C ASN A 395 -14.33 6.06 2.29
N ALA A 396 -14.79 6.77 1.27
CA ALA A 396 -14.67 8.22 1.26
C ALA A 396 -15.91 8.76 2.01
N PRO A 397 -15.75 9.57 3.08
CA PRO A 397 -16.90 10.23 3.68
C PRO A 397 -17.64 11.02 2.60
N LEU A 398 -18.96 10.88 2.57
CA LEU A 398 -19.89 11.58 1.67
C LEU A 398 -19.42 13.02 1.46
N ILE A 399 -19.07 13.37 0.22
CA ILE A 399 -19.12 14.76 -0.20
C ILE A 399 -20.60 15.14 -0.08
N GLN A 400 -20.95 15.91 0.94
CA GLN A 400 -22.21 16.64 0.97
C GLN A 400 -22.25 17.46 -0.32
N ARG A 401 -23.06 17.01 -1.27
CA ARG A 401 -23.53 17.89 -2.33
C ARG A 401 -24.29 19.00 -1.64
N ASN A 402 -23.69 20.18 -1.55
CA ASN A 402 -24.45 21.40 -1.35
C ASN A 402 -25.50 21.43 -2.46
N LYS A 403 -26.76 21.18 -2.09
CA LYS A 403 -27.89 21.57 -2.92
C LYS A 403 -27.84 23.09 -2.96
N THR A 404 -27.29 23.65 -4.04
CA THR A 404 -27.71 24.96 -4.51
C THR A 404 -29.18 24.83 -4.90
N SER A 405 -30.07 25.07 -3.93
CA SER A 405 -31.43 25.49 -4.22
C SER A 405 -31.35 26.92 -4.73
N PHE A 406 -31.37 27.06 -6.05
CA PHE A 406 -31.97 28.24 -6.66
C PHE A 406 -33.45 28.23 -6.29
N ASN A 407 -33.87 29.18 -5.47
CA ASN A 407 -35.24 29.65 -5.47
C ASN A 407 -35.21 31.06 -6.06
N GLU A 408 -35.64 31.16 -7.31
CA GLU A 408 -36.23 32.37 -7.86
C GLU A 408 -37.66 32.45 -7.34
N SER A 409 -37.93 33.38 -6.41
CA SER A 409 -39.04 34.34 -6.39
C SER A 409 -39.06 35.07 -5.04
#